data_AF-A0A2T7D795-F1
#
_entry.id   AF-A0A2T7D795-F1
#
_cell.length_a   1.000
_cell.length_b   1.000
_cell.length_c   1.000
_cell.angle_alpha   90.00
_cell.angle_beta   90.00
_cell.angle_gamma   90.00
#
_symmetry.space_group_name_H-M   'P 1'
#
loop_
_entity.id
_entity.type
_entity.pdbx_description
1 polymer ?
#
loop_
_entity_poly.entity_id
_entity_poly.type
_entity_poly.pdbx_seq_one_letter_code
_entity_poly.pdbx_strand_id
1 'polypeptide(L)'
;MCCTAFVFSLVAGEWLHAASFSFLPYGCIEDPESLVRHNVRCGFYWRHHTWNNLLVLDTCEMKFSVVELPPDSFNRQWAVADAGEDRLGLIAIYRCALDFYCKTSRNIDGLGTENWRHEKRISLPEVNCNWSIIGTAEGCFLLLASPRDFFSFPPEMPKAQYFTLEIKTLLVERQCMARRFVYCACLYASFPPPLSLPSI
;
A
#
# COMPACT_ATOMS: atom_id res chain seq x y z
N MET A 1 2.71 21.04 -3.85
CA MET A 1 1.47 20.34 -4.25
C MET A 1 0.31 20.80 -3.36
N CYS A 2 -0.89 20.99 -3.92
CA CYS A 2 -2.12 21.21 -3.15
C CYS A 2 -3.03 20.00 -3.36
N CYS A 3 -3.53 19.43 -2.26
CA CYS A 3 -4.51 18.36 -2.26
C CYS A 3 -5.85 18.96 -1.83
N THR A 4 -6.93 18.54 -2.48
CA THR A 4 -8.29 18.94 -2.10
C THR A 4 -9.19 17.72 -2.18
N ALA A 5 -9.96 17.50 -1.12
CA ALA A 5 -10.96 16.45 -1.03
C ALA A 5 -12.35 17.06 -1.19
N PHE A 6 -13.15 16.41 -2.03
CA PHE A 6 -14.57 16.73 -2.21
C PHE A 6 -15.41 15.50 -1.88
N VAL A 7 -16.57 15.73 -1.28
CA VAL A 7 -17.56 14.68 -0.97
C VAL A 7 -18.80 14.96 -1.79
N PHE A 8 -19.26 13.96 -2.54
CA PHE A 8 -20.53 14.05 -3.26
C PHE A 8 -21.68 13.68 -2.33
N SER A 9 -22.62 14.60 -2.13
CA SER A 9 -23.84 14.34 -1.40
C SER A 9 -24.93 13.85 -2.34
N LEU A 10 -25.35 12.60 -2.20
CA LEU A 10 -26.48 12.06 -2.97
C LEU A 10 -27.80 12.76 -2.61
N VAL A 11 -27.93 13.29 -1.40
CA VAL A 11 -29.14 13.98 -0.92
C VAL A 11 -29.26 15.37 -1.54
N ALA A 12 -28.15 16.11 -1.58
CA ALA A 12 -28.13 17.44 -2.17
C ALA A 12 -27.90 17.43 -3.69
N GLY A 13 -27.34 16.35 -4.23
CA GLY A 13 -26.92 16.26 -5.64
C GLY A 13 -25.69 17.12 -5.95
N GLU A 14 -24.91 17.50 -4.94
CA GLU A 14 -23.83 18.48 -5.05
C GLU A 14 -22.50 17.95 -4.49
N TRP A 15 -21.40 18.51 -5.02
CA TRP A 15 -20.06 18.30 -4.50
C TRP A 15 -19.76 19.32 -3.41
N LEU A 16 -19.43 18.85 -2.21
CA LEU A 16 -19.06 19.67 -1.07
C LEU A 16 -17.54 19.61 -0.89
N HIS A 17 -16.91 20.77 -0.68
CA HIS A 17 -15.52 20.82 -0.25
C HIS A 17 -15.40 20.26 1.17
N ALA A 18 -14.56 19.25 1.35
CA ALA A 18 -14.34 18.61 2.64
C ALA A 18 -13.04 19.09 3.29
N ALA A 19 -11.93 19.05 2.54
CA ALA A 19 -10.62 19.36 3.09
C ALA A 19 -9.66 19.86 2.03
N SER A 20 -8.70 20.68 2.42
CA SER A 20 -7.56 21.05 1.58
C SER A 20 -6.27 21.04 2.38
N PHE A 21 -5.17 20.75 1.69
CA PHE A 21 -3.86 20.66 2.30
C PHE A 21 -2.77 20.97 1.30
N SER A 22 -1.89 21.90 1.64
CA SER A 22 -0.73 22.24 0.86
C SER A 22 0.50 21.58 1.45
N PHE A 23 1.17 20.74 0.67
CA PHE A 23 2.40 20.08 1.04
C PHE A 23 3.47 20.34 -0.03
N LEU A 24 4.67 20.76 0.38
CA LEU A 24 5.73 21.22 -0.52
C LEU A 24 7.07 20.47 -0.37
N PRO A 25 7.15 19.12 -0.38
CA PRO A 25 8.47 18.50 -0.18
C PRO A 25 9.23 18.36 -1.50
N TYR A 26 8.54 17.99 -2.58
CA TYR A 26 9.18 17.66 -3.86
C TYR A 26 8.25 17.96 -5.04
N GLY A 27 8.33 19.17 -5.58
CA GLY A 27 7.75 19.53 -6.89
C GLY A 27 6.21 19.48 -7.02
N CYS A 28 5.74 19.75 -8.24
CA CYS A 28 4.40 19.36 -8.67
C CYS A 28 4.44 17.87 -9.03
N ILE A 29 3.35 17.16 -8.73
CA ILE A 29 3.12 15.86 -9.36
C ILE A 29 2.73 16.13 -10.80
N GLU A 30 3.57 15.70 -11.74
CA GLU A 30 3.29 15.84 -13.17
C GLU A 30 2.21 14.85 -13.63
N ASP A 31 2.18 13.65 -13.03
CA ASP A 31 1.23 12.59 -13.34
C ASP A 31 0.56 12.04 -12.06
N PRO A 32 -0.75 12.28 -11.84
CA PRO A 32 -1.48 11.72 -10.70
C PRO A 32 -1.45 10.20 -10.60
N GLU A 33 -1.27 9.46 -11.71
CA GLU A 33 -1.20 7.99 -11.71
C GLU A 33 0.05 7.45 -11.00
N SER A 34 1.06 8.30 -10.82
CA SER A 34 2.27 7.98 -10.04
C SER A 34 2.00 7.81 -8.54
N LEU A 35 0.81 8.23 -8.05
CA LEU A 35 0.36 8.03 -6.68
C LEU A 35 -0.33 6.67 -6.52
N VAL A 36 0.35 5.76 -5.85
CA VAL A 36 -0.26 4.48 -5.46
C VAL A 36 -1.08 4.71 -4.19
N ARG A 37 -2.39 4.48 -4.28
CA ARG A 37 -3.32 4.60 -3.15
C ARG A 37 -3.49 3.26 -2.43
N HIS A 38 -3.40 3.29 -1.10
CA HIS A 38 -3.77 2.21 -0.20
C HIS A 38 -4.93 2.66 0.68
N ASN A 39 -5.89 1.76 0.92
CA ASN A 39 -7.04 2.03 1.77
C ASN A 39 -6.92 1.14 3.01
N VAL A 40 -6.83 1.75 4.19
CA VAL A 40 -6.75 1.03 5.46
C VAL A 40 -7.68 1.73 6.45
N ARG A 41 -8.67 0.99 6.95
CA ARG A 41 -9.70 1.51 7.87
C ARG A 41 -10.34 2.81 7.35
N CYS A 42 -10.26 3.88 8.15
CA CYS A 42 -10.74 5.23 7.88
C CYS A 42 -9.68 6.12 7.20
N GLY A 43 -8.68 5.54 6.54
CA GLY A 43 -7.56 6.30 5.97
C GLY A 43 -7.28 5.93 4.51
N PHE A 44 -7.12 6.96 3.67
CA PHE A 44 -6.49 6.83 2.36
C PHE A 44 -5.03 7.24 2.47
N TYR A 45 -4.14 6.37 2.01
CA TYR A 45 -2.70 6.57 2.06
C TYR A 45 -2.15 6.59 0.64
N TRP A 46 -1.56 7.71 0.22
CA TRP A 46 -0.92 7.82 -1.08
C TRP A 46 0.59 7.78 -0.95
N ARG A 47 1.18 6.94 -1.78
CA ARG A 47 2.63 6.77 -1.93
C ARG A 47 3.06 7.29 -3.29
N HIS A 48 4.08 8.14 -3.30
CA HIS A 48 4.81 8.49 -4.51
C HIS A 48 6.20 7.86 -4.47
N HIS A 49 6.72 7.42 -5.61
CA HIS A 49 8.03 6.76 -5.68
C HIS A 49 9.21 7.68 -5.33
N THR A 50 9.07 9.00 -5.46
CA THR A 50 10.11 9.99 -5.07
C THR A 50 9.93 10.54 -3.66
N TRP A 51 8.85 10.21 -2.95
CA TRP A 51 8.60 10.75 -1.62
C TRP A 51 9.06 9.79 -0.54
N ASN A 52 9.65 10.35 0.51
CA ASN A 52 10.01 9.62 1.72
C ASN A 52 8.87 9.58 2.75
N ASN A 53 7.69 10.10 2.39
CA ASN A 53 6.54 10.24 3.25
C ASN A 53 5.27 9.75 2.53
N LEU A 54 4.27 9.36 3.30
CA LEU A 54 2.92 9.04 2.85
C LEU A 54 2.03 10.27 3.06
N LEU A 55 1.28 10.65 2.04
CA LEU A 55 0.15 11.55 2.20
C LEU A 55 -1.03 10.75 2.73
N VAL A 56 -1.68 11.23 3.78
CA VAL A 56 -2.82 10.56 4.40
C VAL A 56 -4.04 11.47 4.36
N LEU A 57 -5.19 10.92 4.02
CA LEU A 57 -6.50 11.54 4.26
C LEU A 57 -7.26 10.65 5.24
N ASP A 58 -7.44 11.15 6.45
CA ASP A 58 -8.39 10.59 7.40
C ASP A 58 -9.80 10.88 6.87
N THR A 59 -10.54 9.85 6.52
CA THR A 59 -11.92 9.92 6.00
C THR A 59 -12.96 10.06 7.12
N CYS A 60 -12.60 9.72 8.35
CA CYS A 60 -13.46 9.91 9.52
C CYS A 60 -13.50 11.40 9.90
N GLU A 61 -12.34 12.08 9.94
CA GLU A 61 -12.25 13.50 10.26
C GLU A 61 -12.23 14.43 9.04
N MET A 62 -12.08 13.88 7.83
CA MET A 62 -11.81 14.62 6.60
C MET A 62 -10.59 15.54 6.76
N LYS A 63 -9.47 15.00 7.23
CA LYS A 63 -8.23 15.76 7.43
C LYS A 63 -7.04 15.13 6.72
N PHE A 64 -6.25 15.96 6.09
CA PHE A 64 -4.98 15.54 5.53
C PHE A 64 -3.87 15.60 6.58
N SER A 65 -2.97 14.63 6.51
CA SER A 65 -1.74 14.60 7.28
C SER A 65 -0.62 13.94 6.47
N VAL A 66 0.58 13.93 7.03
CA VAL A 66 1.76 13.33 6.42
C VAL A 66 2.42 12.39 7.42
N VAL A 67 2.70 11.18 6.97
CA VAL A 67 3.41 10.17 7.76
C VAL A 67 4.77 9.93 7.15
N GLU A 68 5.83 10.20 7.90
CA GLU A 68 7.19 9.83 7.50
C GLU A 68 7.30 8.30 7.40
N LEU A 69 8.09 7.78 6.46
CA LEU A 69 8.34 6.34 6.32
C LEU A 69 9.45 5.86 7.29
N PRO A 70 9.56 4.53 7.56
CA PRO A 70 10.66 4.01 8.35
C PRO A 70 12.03 4.36 7.74
N PRO A 71 13.09 4.56 8.55
CA PRO A 71 14.45 4.69 8.04
C PRO A 71 14.81 3.46 7.18
N ASP A 72 15.56 3.67 6.10
CA ASP A 72 15.84 2.71 5.02
C ASP A 72 14.70 2.46 4.01
N SER A 73 13.66 3.30 4.01
CA SER A 73 12.62 3.30 2.99
C SER A 73 13.04 3.99 1.69
N PHE A 74 14.30 4.00 1.30
CA PHE A 74 14.70 4.49 -0.02
C PHE A 74 14.93 3.27 -0.93
N ASN A 75 14.39 3.28 -2.16
CA ASN A 75 14.49 2.18 -3.15
C ASN A 75 13.86 0.81 -2.79
N ARG A 76 13.03 0.71 -1.75
CA ARG A 76 12.22 -0.51 -1.49
C ARG A 76 10.82 -0.37 -2.09
N GLN A 77 10.07 -1.46 -2.17
CA GLN A 77 8.64 -1.36 -2.43
C GLN A 77 7.88 -1.38 -1.11
N TRP A 78 6.88 -0.52 -0.96
CA TRP A 78 6.07 -0.43 0.25
C TRP A 78 4.60 -0.59 -0.03
N ALA A 79 3.90 -1.16 0.94
CA ALA A 79 2.44 -1.09 1.03
C ALA A 79 2.01 -0.86 2.47
N VAL A 80 0.91 -0.13 2.62
CA VAL A 80 0.29 0.15 3.91
C VAL A 80 -0.73 -0.94 4.23
N ALA A 81 -0.72 -1.40 5.47
CA ALA A 81 -1.47 -2.54 5.94
C ALA A 81 -2.23 -2.20 7.24
N ASP A 82 -3.35 -2.88 7.48
CA ASP A 82 -3.98 -2.87 8.79
C ASP A 82 -3.20 -3.80 9.74
N ALA A 83 -2.56 -3.25 10.77
CA ALA A 83 -1.82 -4.03 11.79
C ALA A 83 -2.67 -4.41 13.02
N GLY A 84 -3.98 -4.19 13.01
CA GLY A 84 -4.85 -4.39 14.17
C GLY A 84 -4.69 -3.30 15.25
N GLU A 85 -5.56 -3.31 16.27
CA GLU A 85 -5.37 -2.58 17.55
C GLU A 85 -4.96 -1.11 17.42
N ASP A 86 -5.59 -0.33 16.55
CA ASP A 86 -5.24 1.09 16.28
C ASP A 86 -3.78 1.30 15.84
N ARG A 87 -3.15 0.28 15.25
CA ARG A 87 -1.82 0.35 14.67
C ARG A 87 -1.88 0.35 13.14
N LEU A 88 -1.05 1.19 12.55
CA LEU A 88 -0.75 1.21 11.13
C LEU A 88 0.42 0.27 10.86
N GLY A 89 0.21 -0.66 9.93
CA GLY A 89 1.24 -1.56 9.45
C GLY A 89 1.87 -1.04 8.16
N LEU A 90 3.15 -1.31 7.98
CA LEU A 90 3.85 -1.04 6.74
C LEU A 90 4.74 -2.21 6.39
N ILE A 91 4.58 -2.67 5.14
CA ILE A 91 5.37 -3.76 4.58
C ILE A 91 6.38 -3.16 3.63
N ALA A 92 7.65 -3.53 3.79
CA ALA A 92 8.74 -3.13 2.91
C ALA A 92 9.39 -4.37 2.29
N ILE A 93 9.46 -4.43 0.96
CA ILE A 93 10.15 -5.50 0.24
C ILE A 93 11.48 -4.98 -0.29
N TYR A 94 12.56 -5.65 0.10
CA TYR A 94 13.90 -5.39 -0.43
C TYR A 94 14.60 -6.70 -0.78
N ARG A 95 15.00 -6.83 -2.05
CA ARG A 95 15.59 -8.06 -2.60
C ARG A 95 14.64 -9.26 -2.40
N CYS A 96 15.01 -10.21 -1.55
CA CYS A 96 14.24 -11.43 -1.27
C CYS A 96 13.78 -11.48 0.20
N ALA A 97 13.66 -10.31 0.84
CA ALA A 97 13.22 -10.17 2.22
C ALA A 97 12.08 -9.17 2.32
N LEU A 98 11.19 -9.44 3.27
CA LEU A 98 10.07 -8.60 3.62
C LEU A 98 10.20 -8.18 5.08
N ASP A 99 10.21 -6.88 5.30
CA ASP A 99 10.24 -6.25 6.62
C ASP A 99 8.86 -5.71 6.97
N PHE A 100 8.38 -6.02 8.17
CA PHE A 100 7.12 -5.53 8.71
C PHE A 100 7.38 -4.51 9.81
N TYR A 101 6.80 -3.33 9.65
CA TYR A 101 6.90 -2.22 10.59
C TYR A 101 5.51 -1.85 11.11
N CYS A 102 5.44 -1.42 12.37
CA CYS A 102 4.23 -0.92 13.00
C CYS A 102 4.43 0.48 13.57
N LYS A 103 3.37 1.28 13.53
CA LYS A 103 3.29 2.59 14.21
C LYS A 103 1.88 2.79 14.77
N THR A 104 1.78 3.36 15.96
CA THR A 104 0.48 3.63 16.61
C THR A 104 -0.26 4.76 15.88
N SER A 105 -1.55 4.57 15.57
CA SER A 105 -2.34 5.54 14.77
C SER A 105 -2.52 6.89 15.47
N ARG A 106 -2.56 6.93 16.81
CA ARG A 106 -2.62 8.17 17.60
C ARG A 106 -1.40 9.10 17.41
N ASN A 107 -0.32 8.58 16.84
CA ASN A 107 0.94 9.30 16.62
C ASN A 107 1.11 9.75 15.15
N ILE A 108 0.07 9.64 14.32
CA ILE A 108 0.08 10.10 12.93
C ILE A 108 -0.08 11.62 12.83
N ASP A 109 -0.71 12.26 13.82
CA ASP A 109 -0.97 13.72 13.86
C ASP A 109 0.28 14.58 14.15
N GLY A 110 1.48 14.02 13.98
CA GLY A 110 2.76 14.74 14.15
C GLY A 110 3.13 15.10 15.60
N LEU A 111 2.27 14.81 16.59
CA LEU A 111 2.51 15.11 18.00
C LEU A 111 3.28 13.99 18.74
N GLY A 112 3.38 12.81 18.13
CA GLY A 112 4.01 11.62 18.74
C GLY A 112 5.46 11.44 18.28
N THR A 113 6.38 11.34 19.24
CA THR A 113 7.81 11.04 19.03
C THR A 113 8.11 9.57 18.70
N GLU A 114 7.08 8.74 18.57
CA GLU A 114 7.22 7.30 18.36
C GLU A 114 7.49 7.00 16.88
N ASN A 115 8.72 6.58 16.61
CA ASN A 115 9.17 6.14 15.29
C ASN A 115 8.61 4.76 14.94
N TRP A 116 8.63 4.42 13.65
CA TRP A 116 8.27 3.08 13.19
C TRP A 116 9.08 1.99 13.91
N ARG A 117 8.38 1.00 14.47
CA ARG A 117 8.99 -0.16 15.10
C ARG A 117 9.11 -1.29 14.09
N HIS A 118 10.30 -1.81 13.87
CA HIS A 118 10.51 -3.04 13.10
C HIS A 118 10.07 -4.24 13.96
N GLU A 119 9.05 -4.97 13.51
CA GLU A 119 8.48 -6.09 14.26
C GLU A 119 9.07 -7.43 13.81
N LYS A 120 9.17 -7.62 12.49
CA LYS A 120 9.51 -8.91 11.91
C LYS A 120 10.16 -8.75 10.56
N ARG A 121 11.09 -9.65 10.25
CA ARG A 121 11.62 -9.88 8.91
C ARG A 121 11.31 -11.31 8.51
N ILE A 122 10.82 -11.50 7.29
CA ILE A 122 10.64 -12.83 6.68
C ILE A 122 11.42 -12.92 5.38
N SER A 123 11.95 -14.11 5.10
CA SER A 123 12.55 -14.43 3.81
C SER A 123 11.46 -14.85 2.83
N LEU A 124 11.49 -14.28 1.63
CA LEU A 124 10.59 -14.66 0.57
C LEU A 124 11.05 -16.00 -0.05
N PRO A 125 10.12 -16.86 -0.49
CA PRO A 125 10.42 -18.26 -0.83
C PRO A 125 11.30 -18.41 -2.06
N GLU A 126 11.15 -17.54 -3.06
CA GLU A 126 11.92 -17.58 -4.31
C GLU A 126 13.19 -16.72 -4.20
N VAL A 127 14.33 -17.40 -4.40
CA VAL A 127 15.65 -16.77 -4.49
C VAL A 127 15.88 -16.27 -5.92
N ASN A 128 16.61 -15.16 -6.08
CA ASN A 128 16.92 -14.57 -7.39
C ASN A 128 15.73 -14.04 -8.21
N CYS A 129 14.63 -13.71 -7.53
CA CYS A 129 13.52 -12.98 -8.10
C CYS A 129 13.51 -11.51 -7.66
N ASN A 130 13.03 -10.65 -8.56
CA ASN A 130 12.55 -9.33 -8.25
C ASN A 130 11.11 -9.43 -7.76
N TRP A 131 10.91 -9.04 -6.51
CA TRP A 131 9.61 -9.09 -5.85
C TRP A 131 8.90 -7.75 -6.00
N SER A 132 7.60 -7.80 -6.26
CA SER A 132 6.77 -6.59 -6.32
C SER A 132 5.41 -6.77 -5.68
N ILE A 133 4.91 -5.72 -5.04
CA ILE A 133 3.53 -5.67 -4.53
C ILE A 133 2.67 -5.13 -5.67
N ILE A 134 1.80 -5.97 -6.22
CA ILE A 134 0.99 -5.62 -7.39
C ILE A 134 -0.49 -5.42 -7.05
N GLY A 135 -0.92 -5.83 -5.86
CA GLY A 135 -2.31 -5.65 -5.45
C GLY A 135 -2.50 -5.76 -3.95
N THR A 136 -3.56 -5.12 -3.47
CA THR A 136 -3.93 -5.08 -2.06
C THR A 136 -5.39 -5.48 -1.92
N ALA A 137 -5.67 -6.37 -0.98
CA ALA A 137 -6.98 -6.87 -0.61
C ALA A 137 -7.16 -6.75 0.91
N GLU A 138 -8.39 -6.82 1.39
CA GLU A 138 -8.64 -6.84 2.83
C GLU A 138 -7.88 -8.02 3.48
N GLY A 139 -6.92 -7.69 4.35
CA GLY A 139 -6.10 -8.67 5.06
C GLY A 139 -4.96 -9.33 4.27
N CYS A 140 -4.84 -9.09 2.95
CA CYS A 140 -3.87 -9.78 2.09
C CYS A 140 -3.22 -8.88 1.02
N PHE A 141 -1.97 -9.15 0.69
CA PHE A 141 -1.29 -8.58 -0.47
C PHE A 141 -1.06 -9.62 -1.57
N LEU A 142 -1.14 -9.21 -2.83
CA LEU A 142 -0.68 -9.99 -3.97
C LEU A 142 0.74 -9.55 -4.33
N LEU A 143 1.65 -10.51 -4.28
CA LEU A 143 3.05 -10.36 -4.61
C LEU A 143 3.33 -11.03 -5.95
N LEU A 144 4.18 -10.39 -6.74
CA LEU A 144 4.72 -10.90 -7.99
C LEU A 144 6.20 -11.20 -7.79
N ALA A 145 6.60 -12.45 -8.00
CA ALA A 145 8.01 -12.81 -8.15
C ALA A 145 8.32 -12.94 -9.64
N SER A 146 9.11 -12.00 -10.15
CA SER A 146 9.61 -11.98 -11.52
C SER A 146 11.09 -12.36 -11.54
N PRO A 147 11.59 -13.14 -12.49
CA PRO A 147 13.02 -13.45 -12.56
C PRO A 147 13.88 -12.19 -12.74
N ARG A 148 15.10 -12.15 -12.18
CA ARG A 148 15.99 -10.98 -12.34
C ARG A 148 16.27 -10.62 -13.80
N ASP A 149 16.40 -11.63 -14.65
CA ASP A 149 16.71 -11.48 -16.09
C ASP A 149 15.48 -11.11 -16.93
N PHE A 150 14.38 -10.68 -16.29
CA PHE A 150 13.13 -10.34 -16.95
C PHE A 150 13.29 -9.25 -18.02
N PHE A 151 14.08 -8.21 -17.73
CA PHE A 151 14.33 -7.12 -18.68
C PHE A 151 15.33 -7.48 -19.78
N SER A 152 15.89 -8.70 -19.76
CA SER A 152 16.87 -9.18 -20.74
C SER A 152 16.22 -9.68 -22.04
N PHE A 153 14.91 -9.47 -22.22
CA PHE A 153 14.12 -9.90 -23.40
C PHE A 153 14.43 -11.34 -23.83
N PRO A 154 14.25 -12.34 -22.95
CA PRO A 154 14.54 -13.73 -23.30
C PRO A 154 13.62 -14.22 -24.44
N PRO A 155 14.09 -15.19 -25.25
CA PRO A 155 13.33 -15.72 -26.39
C PRO A 155 12.02 -16.40 -25.99
N GLU A 156 11.91 -16.85 -24.74
CA GLU A 156 10.65 -17.30 -24.13
C GLU A 156 10.37 -16.44 -22.89
N MET A 157 9.16 -15.87 -22.79
CA MET A 157 8.80 -15.08 -21.62
C MET A 157 8.82 -15.97 -20.37
N PRO A 158 9.59 -15.59 -19.33
CA PRO A 158 9.63 -16.37 -18.10
C PRO A 158 8.24 -16.40 -17.45
N LYS A 159 7.94 -17.50 -16.77
CA LYS A 159 6.70 -17.61 -16.00
C LYS A 159 6.81 -16.71 -14.77
N ALA A 160 5.83 -15.82 -14.60
CA ALA A 160 5.67 -15.05 -13.39
C ALA A 160 5.03 -15.93 -12.31
N GLN A 161 5.52 -15.84 -11.08
CA GLN A 161 4.94 -16.53 -9.94
C GLN A 161 4.19 -15.53 -9.07
N TYR A 162 2.97 -15.88 -8.69
CA TYR A 162 2.11 -15.06 -7.85
C TYR A 162 1.99 -15.66 -6.47
N PHE A 163 2.13 -14.81 -5.46
CA PHE A 163 2.04 -15.18 -4.07
C PHE A 163 1.04 -14.28 -3.35
N THR A 164 0.34 -14.83 -2.38
CA THR A 164 -0.44 -14.05 -1.42
C THR A 164 0.35 -13.92 -0.13
N LEU A 165 0.30 -12.74 0.47
CA LEU A 165 0.82 -12.49 1.79
C LEU A 165 -0.34 -12.13 2.71
N GLU A 166 -0.62 -12.98 3.69
CA GLU A 166 -1.59 -12.67 4.75
C GLU A 166 -0.94 -11.73 5.78
N ILE A 167 -1.57 -10.59 6.03
CA ILE A 167 -0.98 -9.51 6.85
C ILE A 167 -0.86 -9.92 8.31
N LYS A 168 -1.87 -10.60 8.87
CA LYS A 168 -1.92 -10.96 10.29
C LYS A 168 -0.87 -11.99 10.67
N THR A 169 -0.70 -13.01 9.85
CA THR A 169 0.19 -14.14 10.11
C THR A 169 1.58 -13.92 9.49
N LEU A 170 1.66 -13.01 8.50
CA LEU A 170 2.81 -12.80 7.63
C LEU A 170 3.21 -14.09 6.89
N LEU A 171 2.23 -14.93 6.58
CA LEU A 171 2.41 -16.14 5.77
C LEU A 171 2.39 -15.79 4.29
N VAL A 172 3.38 -16.31 3.56
CA VAL A 172 3.51 -16.16 2.11
C VAL A 172 3.17 -17.48 1.46
N GLU A 173 2.11 -17.50 0.67
CA GLU A 173 1.61 -18.69 -0.02
C GLU A 173 1.69 -18.51 -1.53
N ARG A 174 2.16 -19.55 -2.23
CA ARG A 174 2.21 -19.54 -3.69
C ARG A 174 0.83 -19.88 -4.23
N GLN A 175 0.28 -18.99 -5.05
CA GLN A 175 -1.04 -19.18 -5.65
C GLN A 175 -0.94 -19.83 -7.03
N CYS A 176 -0.30 -19.15 -7.99
CA CYS A 176 -0.29 -19.61 -9.37
C CYS A 176 0.95 -19.13 -10.15
N MET A 177 1.16 -19.75 -11.30
CA MET A 177 2.16 -19.33 -12.29
C MET A 177 1.43 -18.89 -13.56
N ALA A 178 1.76 -17.70 -14.08
CA ALA A 178 1.21 -17.24 -15.34
C ALA A 178 2.31 -16.80 -16.30
N ARG A 179 2.04 -16.98 -17.60
CA ARG A 179 2.89 -16.47 -18.68
C ARG A 179 2.65 -15.00 -18.99
N ARG A 180 1.51 -14.45 -18.54
CA ARG A 180 1.17 -13.03 -18.67
C ARG A 180 1.39 -12.35 -17.32
N PHE A 181 2.07 -11.22 -17.36
CA PHE A 181 2.40 -10.41 -16.20
C PHE A 181 1.27 -9.42 -15.94
N VAL A 182 0.79 -9.41 -14.70
CA VAL A 182 -0.15 -8.41 -14.21
C VAL A 182 0.66 -7.44 -13.35
N TYR A 183 0.80 -6.20 -13.83
CA TYR A 183 1.61 -5.17 -13.16
C TYR A 183 0.86 -4.41 -12.08
N CYS A 184 -0.47 -4.41 -12.16
CA CYS A 184 -1.36 -3.83 -11.16
C CYS A 184 -2.64 -4.67 -11.11
N ALA A 185 -3.06 -5.03 -9.90
CA ALA A 185 -4.25 -5.82 -9.63
C ALA A 185 -5.05 -5.15 -8.53
N CYS A 186 -6.31 -4.82 -8.81
CA CYS A 186 -7.28 -4.52 -7.77
C CYS A 186 -7.81 -5.86 -7.25
N LEU A 187 -7.27 -6.35 -6.13
CA LEU A 187 -7.76 -7.58 -5.52
C LEU A 187 -9.14 -7.32 -4.93
N TYR A 188 -10.15 -7.96 -5.50
CA TYR A 188 -11.51 -7.95 -4.95
C TYR A 188 -11.61 -9.04 -3.87
N ALA A 189 -11.19 -8.74 -2.64
CA ALA A 189 -11.26 -9.71 -1.54
C ALA A 189 -12.54 -9.64 -0.71
N SER A 190 -13.30 -8.55 -0.82
CA SER A 190 -14.54 -8.37 -0.08
C SER A 190 -15.38 -7.24 -0.67
N PHE A 191 -16.70 -7.39 -0.52
CA PHE A 191 -17.63 -6.32 -0.77
C PHE A 191 -17.50 -5.28 0.36
N PRO A 192 -17.55 -3.97 0.07
CA PRO A 192 -17.62 -2.96 1.13
C PRO A 192 -18.83 -3.25 2.03
N PRO A 193 -18.81 -2.84 3.30
CA PRO A 193 -19.78 -3.24 4.34
C PRO A 193 -21.29 -3.05 4.06
N PRO A 194 -21.79 -2.33 3.03
CA PRO A 194 -23.20 -2.39 2.64
C PRO A 194 -23.58 -3.55 1.69
N LEU A 195 -22.59 -4.22 1.09
CA LEU A 195 -22.75 -5.22 0.02
C LEU A 195 -22.28 -6.61 0.44
N SER A 196 -21.95 -6.82 1.72
CA SER A 196 -21.71 -8.15 2.26
C SER A 196 -22.96 -9.01 2.04
N LEU A 197 -22.74 -10.22 1.50
CA LEU A 197 -23.80 -11.22 1.43
C LEU A 197 -24.33 -11.47 2.85
N PRO A 198 -25.66 -11.54 3.05
CA PRO A 198 -26.21 -11.86 4.34
C PRO A 198 -25.62 -13.18 4.83
N SER A 199 -25.14 -13.18 6.08
CA SER A 199 -24.66 -14.38 6.75
C SER A 199 -25.78 -15.43 6.75
N ILE A 200 -25.49 -16.62 6.22
CA ILE A 200 -26.38 -17.80 6.32
C ILE A 200 -26.33 -18.34 7.76
#